data_AF-A0A2J0MG73-F1
#
_entry.id   AF-A0A2J0MG73-F1
#
_cell.length_a   1.000
_cell.length_b   1.000
_cell.length_c   1.000
_cell.angle_alpha   90.00
_cell.angle_beta   90.00
_cell.angle_gamma   90.00
#
_symmetry.space_group_name_H-M   'P 1'
#
loop_
_entity.id
_entity.type
_entity.pdbx_description
1 polymer ?
#
loop_
_entity_poly.entity_id
_entity_poly.type
_entity_poly.pdbx_seq_one_letter_code
_entity_poly.pdbx_strand_id
1 'polypeptide(L)'
;MEDKDKLKNKIVETYTSDMVKAIGGDKGGLIKKIIDEDEKREDQRISLSLRSKKNRMFMFMGVVLVFSALAILIFLVFFNENDILGPTIQQNTSIIFANQTNFKAIDGFSKEKIAETIFNQTNNTKVKMGEIEGIYLTENEQVVGFRRFVSLIKGNIILDKTDFINDNFLLGVFKSGLNPISPDVGDLFILLKIRSMADTFPVIRDWESKMLYDLYGFFGVNITPETNYLFTKNFEDGIVNNKNARILKDNDGKIVLMYVFINDLSIIITNSELATKEVILRFASSQIKK
;
A
#
# COMPACT_ATOMS: atom_id res chain seq x y z
N MET A 1 -33.06 -48.14 41.51
CA MET A 1 -34.39 -48.74 41.77
C MET A 1 -35.21 -47.63 42.42
N GLU A 2 -36.08 -46.94 41.66
CA GLU A 2 -37.50 -47.34 41.46
C GLU A 2 -38.23 -47.46 42.81
N ASP A 3 -39.40 -46.88 43.07
CA ASP A 3 -40.39 -46.18 42.25
C ASP A 3 -41.39 -45.51 43.25
N LYS A 4 -42.10 -44.48 42.77
CA LYS A 4 -43.45 -43.98 43.19
C LYS A 4 -43.97 -44.18 44.64
N ASP A 5 -44.48 -43.12 45.27
CA ASP A 5 -45.93 -42.84 45.14
C ASP A 5 -46.37 -41.44 45.58
N LYS A 6 -47.43 -40.99 44.89
CA LYS A 6 -48.09 -39.69 44.90
C LYS A 6 -48.91 -39.46 46.18
N LEU A 7 -49.22 -38.18 46.43
CA LEU A 7 -50.49 -37.59 46.95
C LEU A 7 -50.10 -36.25 47.64
N LYS A 8 -50.73 -35.09 47.41
CA LYS A 8 -51.96 -34.72 46.73
C LYS A 8 -51.90 -33.19 46.55
N ASN A 9 -52.12 -32.69 45.34
CA ASN A 9 -52.32 -31.27 45.08
C ASN A 9 -53.45 -30.75 45.98
N LYS A 10 -53.13 -29.85 46.92
CA LYS A 10 -54.14 -29.10 47.66
C LYS A 10 -54.57 -27.94 46.76
N ILE A 11 -55.61 -28.21 45.98
CA ILE A 11 -56.29 -27.21 45.15
C ILE A 11 -56.82 -26.15 46.10
N VAL A 12 -56.25 -24.95 46.04
CA VAL A 12 -56.80 -23.77 46.70
C VAL A 12 -57.93 -23.29 45.79
N GLU A 13 -59.11 -23.88 45.95
CA GLU A 13 -60.34 -23.29 45.39
C GLU A 13 -60.67 -22.06 46.25
N THR A 14 -60.64 -20.89 45.62
CA THR A 14 -60.94 -19.61 46.27
C THR A 14 -62.43 -19.55 46.62
N TYR A 15 -62.76 -18.94 47.77
CA TYR A 15 -64.13 -18.70 48.29
C TYR A 15 -65.15 -18.22 47.24
N THR A 16 -64.69 -17.55 46.19
CA THR A 16 -65.47 -17.08 45.05
C THR A 16 -66.05 -18.21 44.19
N SER A 17 -65.30 -19.31 44.01
CA SER A 17 -65.74 -20.50 43.27
C SER A 17 -66.92 -21.18 43.98
N ASP A 18 -66.85 -21.25 45.30
CA ASP A 18 -67.89 -21.87 46.13
C ASP A 18 -69.17 -21.02 46.20
N MET A 19 -69.04 -19.68 46.18
CA MET A 19 -70.21 -18.80 46.08
C MET A 19 -70.94 -18.94 44.73
N VAL A 20 -70.21 -19.14 43.63
CA VAL A 20 -70.81 -19.32 42.29
C VAL A 20 -71.50 -20.68 42.15
N LYS A 21 -71.00 -21.72 42.83
CA LYS A 21 -71.67 -23.04 42.90
C LYS A 21 -72.91 -23.03 43.80
N ALA A 22 -72.97 -22.19 44.83
CA ALA A 22 -74.08 -22.15 45.79
C ALA A 22 -75.35 -21.45 45.26
N ILE A 23 -75.26 -20.63 44.22
CA ILE A 23 -76.40 -19.94 43.61
C ILE A 23 -76.78 -20.66 42.31
N GLY A 24 -77.63 -21.68 42.44
CA GLY A 24 -78.15 -22.43 41.30
C GLY A 24 -79.00 -21.56 40.36
N GLY A 25 -78.59 -21.49 39.09
CA GLY A 25 -79.38 -20.95 37.98
C GLY A 25 -78.92 -19.57 37.47
N ASP A 26 -78.54 -19.52 36.18
CA ASP A 26 -78.33 -18.42 35.21
C ASP A 26 -77.55 -17.14 35.64
N LYS A 27 -77.66 -16.70 36.89
CA LYS A 27 -76.96 -15.55 37.48
C LYS A 27 -75.49 -15.85 37.83
N GLY A 28 -75.13 -17.11 38.07
CA GLY A 28 -73.73 -17.50 38.35
C GLY A 28 -72.77 -17.26 37.19
N GLY A 29 -73.24 -17.41 35.94
CA GLY A 29 -72.46 -17.10 34.74
C GLY A 29 -72.24 -15.60 34.54
N LEU A 30 -73.23 -14.77 34.89
CA LEU A 30 -73.14 -13.31 34.85
C LEU A 30 -72.16 -12.78 35.91
N ILE A 31 -72.20 -13.31 37.13
CA ILE A 31 -71.26 -12.93 38.20
C ILE A 31 -69.83 -13.34 37.82
N LYS A 32 -69.63 -14.55 37.30
CA LYS A 32 -68.33 -15.00 36.80
C LYS A 32 -67.82 -14.10 35.67
N LYS A 33 -68.70 -13.70 34.74
CA LYS A 33 -68.34 -12.79 33.65
C LYS A 33 -67.95 -11.39 34.14
N ILE A 34 -68.67 -10.85 35.13
CA ILE A 34 -68.36 -9.55 35.74
C ILE A 34 -67.01 -9.59 36.46
N ILE A 35 -66.72 -10.69 37.17
CA ILE A 35 -65.44 -10.89 37.87
C ILE A 35 -64.29 -11.05 36.86
N ASP A 36 -64.45 -11.90 35.84
CA ASP A 36 -63.45 -12.08 34.78
C ASP A 36 -63.22 -10.76 34.00
N GLU A 37 -64.25 -9.92 33.87
CA GLU A 37 -64.15 -8.61 33.21
C GLU A 37 -63.48 -7.56 34.10
N ASP A 38 -63.73 -7.56 35.41
CA ASP A 38 -63.02 -6.70 36.37
C ASP A 38 -61.55 -7.11 36.55
N GLU A 39 -61.23 -8.39 36.60
CA GLU A 39 -59.84 -8.89 36.66
C GLU A 39 -59.07 -8.52 35.38
N LYS A 40 -59.70 -8.65 34.20
CA LYS A 40 -59.13 -8.15 32.95
C LYS A 40 -58.97 -6.63 32.93
N ARG A 41 -59.88 -5.87 33.53
CA ARG A 41 -59.78 -4.40 33.64
C ARG A 41 -58.69 -3.99 34.63
N GLU A 42 -58.48 -4.73 35.72
CA GLU A 42 -57.36 -4.52 36.64
C GLU A 42 -56.02 -4.85 35.98
N ASP A 43 -55.91 -5.94 35.24
CA ASP A 43 -54.72 -6.29 34.44
C ASP A 43 -54.41 -5.24 33.36
N GLN A 44 -55.44 -4.69 32.72
CA GLN A 44 -55.30 -3.57 31.79
C GLN A 44 -54.85 -2.28 32.49
N ARG A 45 -55.39 -1.96 33.67
CA ARG A 45 -54.95 -0.81 34.47
C ARG A 45 -53.52 -0.96 34.99
N ILE A 46 -53.11 -2.17 35.37
CA ILE A 46 -51.75 -2.47 35.84
C ILE A 46 -50.76 -2.41 34.67
N SER A 47 -51.12 -2.93 33.49
CA SER A 47 -50.27 -2.89 32.29
C SER A 47 -50.13 -1.49 31.69
N LEU A 48 -51.13 -0.62 31.83
CA LEU A 48 -51.06 0.80 31.43
C LEU A 48 -50.44 1.71 32.50
N SER A 49 -50.19 1.21 33.72
CA SER A 49 -49.58 2.00 34.79
C SER A 49 -48.07 2.17 34.59
N LEU A 50 -47.57 3.39 34.83
CA LEU A 50 -46.14 3.73 34.85
C LEU A 50 -45.31 2.92 35.87
N ARG A 51 -45.97 2.18 36.77
CA ARG A 51 -45.36 1.41 37.87
C ARG A 51 -45.19 -0.09 37.57
N SER A 52 -45.61 -0.57 36.39
CA SER A 52 -45.44 -1.95 35.96
C SER A 52 -43.96 -2.30 35.80
N LYS A 53 -43.52 -3.45 36.36
CA LYS A 53 -42.14 -3.95 36.25
C LYS A 53 -41.67 -4.05 34.80
N LYS A 54 -42.56 -4.40 33.87
CA LYS A 54 -42.27 -4.45 32.43
C LYS A 54 -42.01 -3.07 31.85
N ASN A 55 -42.82 -2.07 32.22
CA ASN A 55 -42.66 -0.71 31.73
C ASN A 55 -41.37 -0.04 32.26
N ARG A 56 -40.99 -0.35 33.51
CA ARG A 56 -39.69 0.06 34.08
C ARG A 56 -38.50 -0.60 33.37
N MET A 57 -38.65 -1.87 32.96
CA MET A 57 -37.63 -2.58 32.16
C MET A 57 -37.47 -1.93 30.77
N PHE A 58 -38.57 -1.60 30.10
CA PHE A 58 -38.52 -0.90 28.81
C PHE A 58 -37.93 0.51 28.93
N MET A 59 -38.27 1.25 29.98
CA MET A 59 -37.69 2.57 30.25
C MET A 59 -36.18 2.47 30.51
N PHE A 60 -35.73 1.48 31.27
CA PHE A 60 -34.31 1.23 31.51
C PHE A 60 -33.57 0.85 30.22
N MET A 61 -34.15 -0.05 29.41
CA MET A 61 -33.58 -0.46 28.12
C MET A 61 -33.46 0.72 27.15
N GLY A 62 -34.45 1.61 27.13
CA GLY A 62 -34.42 2.84 26.32
C GLY A 62 -33.32 3.79 26.74
N VAL A 63 -33.15 4.00 28.05
CA VAL A 63 -32.06 4.84 28.59
C VAL A 63 -30.69 4.26 28.23
N VAL A 64 -30.50 2.94 28.37
CA VAL A 64 -29.26 2.25 28.00
C VAL A 64 -28.95 2.43 26.50
N LEU A 65 -29.95 2.32 25.63
CA LEU A 65 -29.78 2.52 24.18
C LEU A 65 -29.39 3.96 23.82
N VAL A 66 -29.94 4.95 24.51
CA VAL A 66 -29.57 6.36 24.29
C VAL A 66 -28.13 6.62 24.73
N PHE A 67 -27.72 6.09 25.88
CA PHE A 67 -26.34 6.23 26.35
C PHE A 67 -25.35 5.46 25.48
N SER A 68 -25.70 4.28 24.96
CA SER A 68 -24.83 3.54 24.05
C SER A 68 -24.66 4.26 22.71
N ALA A 69 -25.75 4.82 22.15
CA ALA A 69 -25.68 5.63 20.94
C ALA A 69 -24.79 6.88 21.15
N LEU A 70 -24.92 7.55 22.30
CA LEU A 70 -24.09 8.70 22.64
C LEU A 70 -22.61 8.32 22.83
N ALA A 71 -22.34 7.18 23.46
CA ALA A 71 -20.98 6.67 23.64
C ALA A 71 -20.33 6.31 22.31
N ILE A 72 -21.07 5.71 21.37
CA ILE A 72 -20.58 5.43 20.00
C ILE A 72 -20.26 6.75 19.28
N LEU A 73 -21.12 7.76 19.42
CA LEU A 73 -20.93 9.06 18.77
C LEU A 73 -19.71 9.79 19.34
N ILE A 74 -19.52 9.78 20.66
CA ILE A 74 -18.33 10.31 21.32
C ILE A 74 -17.08 9.53 20.89
N PHE A 75 -17.16 8.20 20.84
CA PHE A 75 -16.06 7.35 20.38
C PHE A 75 -15.68 7.69 18.94
N LEU A 76 -16.64 7.83 18.04
CA LEU A 76 -16.38 8.23 16.64
C LEU A 76 -15.87 9.67 16.51
N VAL A 77 -16.06 10.56 17.48
CA VAL A 77 -15.52 11.93 17.40
C VAL A 77 -14.14 12.04 18.03
N PHE A 78 -13.86 11.28 19.09
CA PHE A 78 -12.59 11.34 19.81
C PHE A 78 -11.57 10.27 19.39
N PHE A 79 -12.02 9.12 18.88
CA PHE A 79 -11.17 8.03 18.38
C PHE A 79 -11.19 7.90 16.85
N ASN A 80 -12.00 8.70 16.14
CA ASN A 80 -11.62 9.07 14.79
C ASN A 80 -10.48 10.07 14.94
N GLU A 81 -9.30 9.54 15.27
CA GLU A 81 -8.06 10.16 14.85
C GLU A 81 -8.33 10.55 13.41
N ASN A 82 -8.26 11.85 13.15
CA ASN A 82 -8.07 12.27 11.79
C ASN A 82 -6.81 11.50 11.38
N ASP A 83 -6.99 10.43 10.62
CA ASP A 83 -6.25 10.27 9.38
C ASP A 83 -6.50 11.59 8.63
N ILE A 84 -5.84 12.66 9.11
CA ILE A 84 -5.36 13.71 8.26
C ILE A 84 -4.68 12.86 7.21
N LEU A 85 -5.29 12.82 6.03
CA LEU A 85 -4.67 12.28 4.84
C LEU A 85 -3.35 13.05 4.76
N GLY A 86 -2.31 12.53 5.42
CA GLY A 86 -0.94 12.87 5.14
C GLY A 86 -0.84 12.70 3.64
N PRO A 87 -0.21 13.66 2.93
CA PRO A 87 -0.30 13.76 1.48
C PRO A 87 -0.19 12.36 0.92
N THR A 88 -1.29 11.84 0.36
CA THR A 88 -1.31 10.50 -0.21
C THR A 88 -0.19 10.50 -1.21
N ILE A 89 0.94 9.89 -0.87
CA ILE A 89 2.09 9.81 -1.75
C ILE A 89 1.53 9.11 -2.97
N GLN A 90 1.34 9.88 -4.04
CA GLN A 90 0.66 9.42 -5.24
C GLN A 90 1.37 8.13 -5.63
N GLN A 91 0.65 7.01 -5.54
CA GLN A 91 1.23 5.68 -5.67
C GLN A 91 1.71 5.56 -7.11
N ASN A 92 2.98 5.90 -7.33
CA ASN A 92 3.56 5.96 -8.66
C ASN A 92 3.50 4.55 -9.22
N THR A 93 2.74 4.34 -10.28
CA THR A 93 2.53 3.00 -10.84
C THR A 93 3.88 2.48 -11.30
N SER A 94 4.44 1.52 -10.57
CA SER A 94 5.76 0.99 -10.87
C SER A 94 5.83 0.48 -12.31
N ILE A 95 6.89 0.81 -13.03
CA ILE A 95 7.07 0.42 -14.44
C ILE A 95 7.18 -1.11 -14.57
N ILE A 96 7.74 -1.77 -13.57
CA ILE A 96 7.84 -3.22 -13.43
C ILE A 96 7.50 -3.65 -11.99
N PHE A 97 7.12 -4.91 -11.79
CA PHE A 97 6.92 -5.43 -10.44
C PHE A 97 8.26 -5.53 -9.67
N ALA A 98 8.38 -4.78 -8.58
CA ALA A 98 9.44 -4.92 -7.59
C ALA A 98 8.96 -5.82 -6.43
N ASN A 99 9.86 -6.62 -5.86
CA ASN A 99 9.55 -7.49 -4.71
C ASN A 99 9.41 -6.67 -3.42
N GLN A 100 10.22 -5.62 -3.29
CA GLN A 100 10.21 -4.69 -2.17
C GLN A 100 10.37 -3.27 -2.69
N THR A 101 9.88 -2.30 -1.92
CA THR A 101 10.03 -0.88 -2.23
C THR A 101 10.55 -0.13 -1.02
N ASN A 102 11.40 0.86 -1.25
CA ASN A 102 12.07 1.62 -0.21
C ASN A 102 12.01 3.11 -0.56
N PHE A 103 11.52 3.90 0.38
CA PHE A 103 11.42 5.35 0.23
C PHE A 103 12.59 6.01 0.94
N LYS A 104 13.29 6.91 0.24
CA LYS A 104 14.41 7.68 0.76
C LYS A 104 14.12 9.16 0.68
N ALA A 105 13.96 9.80 1.82
CA ALA A 105 13.87 11.25 1.91
C ALA A 105 15.22 11.88 1.57
N ILE A 106 15.20 12.86 0.68
CA ILE A 106 16.41 13.54 0.16
C ILE A 106 16.33 15.06 0.28
N ASP A 107 15.48 15.56 1.18
CA ASP A 107 15.29 16.98 1.44
C ASP A 107 16.62 17.69 1.74
N GLY A 108 16.96 18.66 0.90
CA GLY A 108 18.19 19.46 1.03
C GLY A 108 19.49 18.69 0.77
N PHE A 109 19.45 17.48 0.18
CA PHE A 109 20.66 16.73 -0.13
C PHE A 109 21.39 17.31 -1.35
N SER A 110 22.73 17.29 -1.32
CA SER A 110 23.54 17.56 -2.51
C SER A 110 23.56 16.35 -3.45
N LYS A 111 24.00 16.55 -4.70
CA LYS A 111 24.20 15.47 -5.69
C LYS A 111 24.99 14.30 -5.07
N GLU A 112 26.08 14.61 -4.37
CA GLU A 112 27.00 13.64 -3.79
C GLU A 112 26.30 12.83 -2.69
N LYS A 113 25.51 13.50 -1.84
CA LYS A 113 24.78 12.83 -0.76
C LYS A 113 23.62 11.97 -1.29
N ILE A 114 22.95 12.40 -2.36
CA ILE A 114 21.94 11.57 -3.05
C ILE A 114 22.61 10.32 -3.64
N ALA A 115 23.73 10.49 -4.35
CA ALA A 115 24.49 9.39 -4.93
C ALA A 115 24.97 8.40 -3.86
N GLU A 116 25.53 8.89 -2.76
CA GLU A 116 25.95 8.08 -1.61
C GLU A 116 24.76 7.32 -0.99
N THR A 117 23.62 7.98 -0.81
CA THR A 117 22.41 7.35 -0.25
C THR A 117 21.95 6.18 -1.12
N ILE A 118 21.91 6.35 -2.44
CA ILE A 118 21.51 5.30 -3.37
C ILE A 118 22.57 4.21 -3.44
N PHE A 119 23.85 4.56 -3.52
CA PHE A 119 24.96 3.61 -3.55
C PHE A 119 24.97 2.73 -2.29
N ASN A 120 24.78 3.32 -1.12
CA ASN A 120 24.68 2.60 0.14
C ASN A 120 23.44 1.69 0.21
N GLN A 121 22.31 2.11 -0.37
CA GLN A 121 21.12 1.27 -0.48
C GLN A 121 21.36 0.08 -1.42
N THR A 122 22.07 0.28 -2.54
CA THR A 122 22.47 -0.77 -3.48
C THR A 122 23.37 -1.82 -2.81
N ASN A 123 24.34 -1.36 -2.01
CA ASN A 123 25.30 -2.26 -1.34
C ASN A 123 24.68 -3.01 -0.14
N ASN A 124 23.66 -2.43 0.50
CA ASN A 124 23.03 -2.99 1.71
C ASN A 124 21.58 -3.44 1.48
N THR A 125 21.24 -3.79 0.23
CA THR A 125 19.88 -4.22 -0.09
C THR A 125 19.52 -5.50 0.68
N LYS A 126 18.29 -5.53 1.21
CA LYS A 126 17.78 -6.65 2.01
C LYS A 126 16.93 -7.63 1.21
N VAL A 127 16.76 -7.39 -0.10
CA VAL A 127 16.04 -8.31 -0.97
C VAL A 127 16.80 -9.61 -1.14
N LYS A 128 16.08 -10.70 -1.44
CA LYS A 128 16.71 -12.00 -1.66
C LYS A 128 17.39 -12.04 -3.02
N MET A 129 18.28 -13.00 -3.22
CA MET A 129 18.85 -13.25 -4.55
C MET A 129 17.73 -13.53 -5.56
N GLY A 130 17.82 -12.92 -6.74
CA GLY A 130 16.80 -12.98 -7.79
C GLY A 130 15.66 -11.97 -7.62
N GLU A 131 15.66 -11.15 -6.57
CA GLU A 131 14.63 -10.14 -6.33
C GLU A 131 15.08 -8.72 -6.71
N ILE A 132 14.08 -7.85 -6.95
CA ILE A 132 14.29 -6.43 -7.22
C ILE A 132 13.74 -5.60 -6.05
N GLU A 133 14.56 -4.66 -5.58
CA GLU A 133 14.15 -3.54 -4.74
C GLU A 133 13.90 -2.30 -5.61
N GLY A 134 12.74 -1.66 -5.48
CA GLY A 134 12.49 -0.33 -6.04
C GLY A 134 12.89 0.76 -5.03
N ILE A 135 13.70 1.72 -5.46
CA ILE A 135 14.10 2.88 -4.66
C ILE A 135 13.30 4.09 -5.14
N TYR A 136 12.48 4.63 -4.26
CA TYR A 136 11.72 5.86 -4.51
C TYR A 136 12.32 7.00 -3.69
N LEU A 137 12.74 8.06 -4.36
CA LEU A 137 13.23 9.25 -3.69
C LEU A 137 12.04 10.14 -3.34
N THR A 138 12.05 10.76 -2.15
CA THR A 138 11.00 11.67 -1.71
C THR A 138 11.58 13.03 -1.31
N GLU A 139 10.89 14.10 -1.69
CA GLU A 139 11.17 15.47 -1.28
C GLU A 139 9.84 16.11 -0.85
N ASN A 140 9.78 16.67 0.35
CA ASN A 140 8.55 17.17 0.99
C ASN A 140 7.40 16.16 0.94
N GLU A 141 7.70 14.90 1.28
CA GLU A 141 6.76 13.76 1.26
C GLU A 141 6.20 13.39 -0.14
N GLN A 142 6.67 14.02 -1.21
CA GLN A 142 6.27 13.69 -2.58
C GLN A 142 7.34 12.85 -3.28
N VAL A 143 6.92 11.86 -4.06
CA VAL A 143 7.86 11.07 -4.89
C VAL A 143 8.48 11.97 -5.94
N VAL A 144 9.81 11.96 -6.00
CA VAL A 144 10.60 12.67 -6.99
C VAL A 144 10.48 11.94 -8.33
N GLY A 145 9.96 12.64 -9.34
CA GLY A 145 9.98 12.18 -10.73
C GLY A 145 11.33 12.43 -11.42
N PHE A 146 11.49 11.92 -12.64
CA PHE A 146 12.76 11.93 -13.38
C PHE A 146 13.28 13.35 -13.64
N ARG A 147 12.40 14.29 -14.01
CA ARG A 147 12.79 15.69 -14.27
C ARG A 147 13.33 16.33 -13.00
N ARG A 148 12.65 16.10 -11.87
CA ARG A 148 13.08 16.61 -10.57
C ARG A 148 14.38 15.93 -10.12
N PHE A 149 14.52 14.62 -10.31
CA PHE A 149 15.75 13.89 -10.05
C PHE A 149 16.93 14.46 -10.83
N VAL A 150 16.79 14.65 -12.15
CA VAL A 150 17.81 15.27 -13.01
C VAL A 150 18.18 16.66 -12.48
N SER A 151 17.20 17.49 -12.11
CA SER A 151 17.46 18.80 -11.53
C SER A 151 18.25 18.73 -10.21
N LEU A 152 17.92 17.79 -9.33
CA LEU A 152 18.57 17.62 -8.02
C LEU A 152 20.04 17.18 -8.17
N ILE A 153 20.32 16.30 -9.14
CA ILE A 153 21.69 15.86 -9.44
C ILE A 153 22.45 16.85 -10.33
N LYS A 154 21.83 17.98 -10.68
CA LYS A 154 22.34 18.97 -11.65
C LYS A 154 22.76 18.31 -12.96
N GLY A 155 21.93 17.39 -13.44
CA GLY A 155 22.18 16.60 -14.64
C GLY A 155 22.16 17.46 -15.90
N ASN A 156 22.92 17.02 -16.90
CA ASN A 156 23.17 17.75 -18.14
C ASN A 156 22.24 17.35 -19.29
N ILE A 157 21.27 16.46 -19.03
CA ILE A 157 20.25 16.11 -20.03
C ILE A 157 19.26 17.26 -20.22
N ILE A 158 19.09 17.66 -21.48
CA ILE A 158 18.19 18.73 -21.92
C ILE A 158 16.77 18.15 -21.98
N LEU A 159 15.91 18.56 -21.06
CA LEU A 159 14.52 18.08 -20.93
C LEU A 159 13.47 19.16 -21.29
N ASP A 160 13.93 20.31 -21.76
CA ASP A 160 13.20 21.53 -22.03
C ASP A 160 12.67 21.58 -23.47
N LYS A 161 11.44 21.07 -23.64
CA LYS A 161 10.38 21.51 -24.59
C LYS A 161 9.48 20.37 -25.06
N THR A 162 9.83 19.12 -24.80
CA THR A 162 9.08 17.96 -25.29
C THR A 162 9.04 16.84 -24.25
N ASP A 163 7.83 16.35 -23.95
CA ASP A 163 7.61 15.19 -23.08
C ASP A 163 7.99 13.87 -23.78
N PHE A 164 9.28 13.70 -24.07
CA PHE A 164 9.80 12.47 -24.66
C PHE A 164 10.14 11.42 -23.62
N ILE A 165 10.53 11.84 -22.40
CA ILE A 165 10.80 10.95 -21.27
C ILE A 165 9.71 11.18 -20.22
N ASN A 166 9.06 10.11 -19.80
CA ASN A 166 8.04 10.14 -18.76
C ASN A 166 8.68 10.49 -17.41
N ASP A 167 7.98 11.27 -16.60
CA ASP A 167 8.46 11.65 -15.28
C ASP A 167 8.41 10.48 -14.29
N ASN A 168 7.55 9.48 -14.50
CA ASN A 168 7.60 8.21 -13.79
C ASN A 168 8.78 7.37 -14.30
N PHE A 169 9.78 7.21 -13.44
CA PHE A 169 10.95 6.37 -13.64
C PHE A 169 11.16 5.47 -12.42
N LEU A 170 11.91 4.38 -12.59
CA LEU A 170 12.25 3.47 -11.51
C LEU A 170 13.76 3.42 -11.32
N LEU A 171 14.23 3.81 -10.14
CA LEU A 171 15.53 3.40 -9.62
C LEU A 171 15.33 2.03 -8.99
N GLY A 172 16.12 1.05 -9.37
CA GLY A 172 15.99 -0.29 -8.85
C GLY A 172 17.32 -0.96 -8.60
N VAL A 173 17.30 -1.92 -7.68
CA VAL A 173 18.45 -2.73 -7.33
C VAL A 173 18.06 -4.18 -7.52
N PHE A 174 18.81 -4.88 -8.37
CA PHE A 174 18.64 -6.31 -8.57
C PHE A 174 19.72 -7.08 -7.81
N LYS A 175 19.34 -7.97 -6.88
CA LYS A 175 20.32 -8.81 -6.19
C LYS A 175 20.60 -10.06 -7.01
N SER A 176 21.60 -10.02 -7.88
CA SER A 176 21.94 -11.14 -8.77
C SER A 176 22.59 -12.32 -8.06
N GLY A 177 23.30 -12.08 -6.94
CA GLY A 177 24.14 -13.10 -6.30
C GLY A 177 25.45 -13.39 -7.05
N LEU A 178 25.67 -12.72 -8.18
CA LEU A 178 26.83 -12.90 -9.08
C LEU A 178 27.53 -11.57 -9.37
N ASN A 179 27.29 -10.55 -8.55
CA ASN A 179 27.95 -9.27 -8.71
C ASN A 179 29.47 -9.43 -8.45
N PRO A 180 30.33 -8.87 -9.32
CA PRO A 180 31.79 -9.08 -9.25
C PRO A 180 32.45 -8.48 -8.01
N ILE A 181 31.79 -7.54 -7.31
CA ILE A 181 32.29 -6.96 -6.06
C ILE A 181 32.01 -7.92 -4.89
N SER A 182 30.76 -8.39 -4.76
CA SER A 182 30.33 -9.34 -3.74
C SER A 182 28.95 -9.88 -4.10
N PRO A 183 28.63 -11.17 -3.80
CA PRO A 183 27.31 -11.73 -4.02
C PRO A 183 26.19 -11.01 -3.25
N ASP A 184 26.54 -10.25 -2.21
CA ASP A 184 25.58 -9.50 -1.40
C ASP A 184 25.27 -8.09 -1.95
N VAL A 185 26.10 -7.59 -2.87
CA VAL A 185 25.92 -6.28 -3.50
C VAL A 185 24.91 -6.39 -4.63
N GLY A 186 23.96 -5.46 -4.66
CA GLY A 186 22.98 -5.38 -5.73
C GLY A 186 23.52 -4.67 -6.97
N ASP A 187 22.87 -4.93 -8.10
CA ASP A 187 23.11 -4.29 -9.38
C ASP A 187 22.11 -3.14 -9.56
N LEU A 188 22.59 -1.90 -9.51
CA LEU A 188 21.76 -0.71 -9.72
C LEU A 188 21.30 -0.62 -11.17
N PHE A 189 20.07 -0.18 -11.38
CA PHE A 189 19.56 0.23 -12.68
C PHE A 189 18.60 1.42 -12.58
N ILE A 190 18.48 2.16 -13.67
CA ILE A 190 17.51 3.22 -13.88
C ILE A 190 16.64 2.82 -15.06
N LEU A 191 15.34 2.66 -14.85
CA LEU A 191 14.39 2.33 -15.90
C LEU A 191 13.57 3.57 -16.26
N LEU A 192 13.71 4.01 -17.50
CA LEU A 192 13.04 5.16 -18.07
C LEU A 192 11.94 4.69 -19.03
N LYS A 193 10.76 5.30 -18.92
CA LYS A 193 9.71 5.18 -19.94
C LYS A 193 9.82 6.34 -20.90
N ILE A 194 9.83 6.04 -22.20
CA ILE A 194 9.98 7.02 -23.27
C ILE A 194 8.75 7.00 -24.18
N ARG A 195 8.54 8.10 -24.91
CA ARG A 195 7.42 8.25 -25.86
C ARG A 195 7.63 7.43 -27.12
N SER A 196 8.82 7.52 -27.69
CA SER A 196 9.25 6.78 -28.87
C SER A 196 10.77 6.77 -28.93
N MET A 197 11.36 5.71 -29.46
CA MET A 197 12.80 5.65 -29.72
C MET A 197 13.24 6.76 -30.68
N ALA A 198 12.46 7.02 -31.74
CA ALA A 198 12.81 8.01 -32.77
C ALA A 198 12.97 9.43 -32.20
N ASP A 199 12.08 9.83 -31.29
CA ASP A 199 12.12 11.17 -30.68
C ASP A 199 13.13 11.26 -29.54
N THR A 200 13.34 10.17 -28.81
CA THR A 200 14.12 10.19 -27.56
C THR A 200 15.60 9.88 -27.80
N PHE A 201 15.93 9.13 -28.86
CA PHE A 201 17.31 8.75 -29.14
C PHE A 201 18.24 9.95 -29.31
N PRO A 202 17.89 11.02 -30.06
CA PRO A 202 18.74 12.20 -30.13
C PRO A 202 19.03 12.83 -28.76
N VAL A 203 18.01 12.93 -27.89
CA VAL A 203 18.14 13.52 -26.55
C VAL A 203 19.09 12.70 -25.65
N ILE A 204 18.95 11.37 -25.65
CA ILE A 204 19.82 10.49 -24.86
C ILE A 204 21.23 10.45 -25.45
N ARG A 205 21.35 10.48 -26.78
CA ARG A 205 22.64 10.52 -27.47
C ARG A 205 23.42 11.79 -27.14
N ASP A 206 22.75 12.94 -27.10
CA ASP A 206 23.39 14.19 -26.68
C ASP A 206 23.86 14.12 -25.21
N TRP A 207 23.13 13.39 -24.37
CA TRP A 207 23.50 13.15 -22.98
C TRP A 207 24.69 12.21 -22.81
N GLU A 208 25.02 11.33 -23.77
CA GLU A 208 26.12 10.34 -23.67
C GLU A 208 27.44 10.94 -23.15
N SER A 209 27.82 12.11 -23.68
CA SER A 209 29.07 12.80 -23.32
C SER A 209 29.14 13.27 -21.86
N LYS A 210 28.00 13.38 -21.18
CA LYS A 210 27.87 13.83 -19.79
C LYS A 210 27.23 12.79 -18.88
N MET A 211 26.71 11.70 -19.43
CA MET A 211 25.98 10.68 -18.68
C MET A 211 26.83 10.05 -17.57
N LEU A 212 28.09 9.70 -17.85
CA LEU A 212 29.00 9.20 -16.81
C LEU A 212 29.27 10.27 -15.75
N TYR A 213 29.51 11.51 -16.14
CA TYR A 213 29.72 12.62 -15.19
C TYR A 213 28.52 12.84 -14.26
N ASP A 214 27.31 12.62 -14.77
CA ASP A 214 26.09 12.76 -13.99
C ASP A 214 25.88 11.57 -13.04
N LEU A 215 26.27 10.35 -13.45
CA LEU A 215 25.86 9.11 -12.80
C LEU A 215 26.99 8.31 -12.11
N TYR A 216 28.28 8.67 -12.27
CA TYR A 216 29.41 7.85 -11.80
C TYR A 216 29.31 7.49 -10.30
N GLY A 217 28.88 8.44 -9.46
CA GLY A 217 28.75 8.24 -8.02
C GLY A 217 27.66 7.25 -7.62
N PHE A 218 26.61 7.09 -8.44
CA PHE A 218 25.51 6.16 -8.19
C PHE A 218 25.93 4.72 -8.50
N PHE A 219 26.77 4.55 -9.51
CA PHE A 219 27.27 3.25 -9.98
C PHE A 219 28.60 2.83 -9.34
N GLY A 220 29.11 3.60 -8.37
CA GLY A 220 30.36 3.30 -7.67
C GLY A 220 31.60 3.34 -8.57
N VAL A 221 31.56 4.11 -9.66
CA VAL A 221 32.70 4.25 -10.56
C VAL A 221 33.75 5.14 -9.88
N ASN A 222 34.90 4.58 -9.57
CA ASN A 222 35.98 5.32 -8.93
C ASN A 222 36.74 6.18 -9.96
N ILE A 223 36.68 7.50 -9.76
CA ILE A 223 37.32 8.49 -10.64
C ILE A 223 38.65 8.91 -10.01
N THR A 224 39.74 8.45 -10.61
CA THR A 224 41.11 8.77 -10.25
C THR A 224 41.80 9.43 -11.45
N PRO A 225 43.01 10.01 -11.30
CA PRO A 225 43.76 10.54 -12.43
C PRO A 225 43.94 9.53 -13.57
N GLU A 226 44.04 8.24 -13.24
CA GLU A 226 44.20 7.15 -14.19
C GLU A 226 42.89 6.78 -14.92
N THR A 227 41.72 7.00 -14.29
CA THR A 227 40.40 6.67 -14.89
C THR A 227 39.67 7.89 -15.45
N ASN A 228 40.23 9.09 -15.32
CA ASN A 228 39.64 10.35 -15.80
C ASN A 228 39.37 10.37 -17.31
N TYR A 229 40.09 9.55 -18.09
CA TYR A 229 39.84 9.38 -19.54
C TYR A 229 38.42 8.92 -19.86
N LEU A 230 37.74 8.24 -18.92
CA LEU A 230 36.38 7.73 -19.09
C LEU A 230 35.36 8.84 -19.38
N PHE A 231 35.57 10.07 -18.89
CA PHE A 231 34.67 11.20 -19.19
C PHE A 231 34.78 11.73 -20.62
N THR A 232 35.85 11.38 -21.32
CA THR A 232 36.07 11.76 -22.73
C THR A 232 35.88 10.60 -23.70
N LYS A 233 35.65 9.40 -23.17
CA LYS A 233 35.47 8.20 -23.97
C LYS A 233 34.02 8.14 -24.48
N ASN A 234 33.88 7.81 -25.76
CA ASN A 234 32.58 7.73 -26.41
C ASN A 234 31.88 6.41 -26.08
N PHE A 235 30.55 6.44 -26.05
CA PHE A 235 29.75 5.24 -26.10
C PHE A 235 29.87 4.57 -27.47
N GLU A 236 29.94 3.25 -27.47
CA GLU A 236 29.97 2.41 -28.66
C GLU A 236 28.66 1.63 -28.83
N ASP A 237 28.35 1.25 -30.06
CA ASP A 237 27.22 0.36 -30.35
C ASP A 237 27.51 -1.03 -29.81
N GLY A 238 26.48 -1.65 -29.22
CA GLY A 238 26.57 -2.99 -28.66
C GLY A 238 25.22 -3.70 -28.66
N ILE A 239 25.27 -4.97 -28.24
CA ILE A 239 24.09 -5.81 -28.09
C ILE A 239 24.15 -6.45 -26.70
N VAL A 240 23.08 -6.31 -25.93
CA VAL A 240 22.95 -6.90 -24.59
C VAL A 240 21.61 -7.61 -24.52
N ASN A 241 21.61 -8.91 -24.19
CA ASN A 241 20.39 -9.73 -24.15
C ASN A 241 19.52 -9.62 -25.42
N ASN A 242 20.15 -9.63 -26.61
CA ASN A 242 19.49 -9.49 -27.91
C ASN A 242 18.72 -8.16 -28.08
N LYS A 243 19.18 -7.09 -27.42
CA LYS A 243 18.68 -5.73 -27.54
C LYS A 243 19.81 -4.79 -27.92
N ASN A 244 19.49 -3.79 -28.74
CA ASN A 244 20.42 -2.73 -29.07
C ASN A 244 20.81 -1.99 -27.79
N ALA A 245 22.09 -1.72 -27.65
CA ALA A 245 22.65 -1.05 -26.49
C ALA A 245 23.72 -0.05 -26.95
N ARG A 246 23.95 0.93 -26.10
CA ARG A 246 25.06 1.86 -26.22
C ARG A 246 25.88 1.70 -24.95
N ILE A 247 27.15 1.35 -25.09
CA ILE A 247 27.98 0.85 -24.01
C ILE A 247 29.21 1.74 -23.88
N LEU A 248 29.53 2.16 -22.67
CA LEU A 248 30.80 2.77 -22.31
C LEU A 248 31.65 1.70 -21.61
N LYS A 249 32.77 1.34 -22.22
CA LYS A 249 33.74 0.37 -21.68
C LYS A 249 35.01 1.06 -21.22
N ASP A 250 35.68 0.51 -20.23
CA ASP A 250 37.05 0.90 -19.89
C ASP A 250 38.06 0.33 -20.91
N ASN A 251 39.36 0.53 -20.67
CA ASN A 251 40.41 0.03 -21.56
C ASN A 251 40.61 -1.49 -21.48
N ASP A 252 40.10 -2.13 -20.42
CA ASP A 252 40.11 -3.59 -20.25
C ASP A 252 38.88 -4.25 -20.88
N GLY A 253 37.99 -3.46 -21.50
CA GLY A 253 36.77 -3.93 -22.15
C GLY A 253 35.62 -4.19 -21.18
N LYS A 254 35.75 -3.83 -19.90
CA LYS A 254 34.69 -3.97 -18.90
C LYS A 254 33.67 -2.85 -19.06
N ILE A 255 32.39 -3.20 -18.87
CA ILE A 255 31.28 -2.24 -18.92
C ILE A 255 31.39 -1.30 -17.71
N VAL A 256 31.53 -0.01 -17.99
CA VAL A 256 31.49 1.06 -16.99
C VAL A 256 30.06 1.55 -16.81
N LEU A 257 29.36 1.76 -17.92
CA LEU A 257 27.97 2.17 -17.97
C LEU A 257 27.39 1.77 -19.32
N MET A 258 26.11 1.46 -19.38
CA MET A 258 25.42 1.23 -20.63
C MET A 258 23.97 1.67 -20.51
N TYR A 259 23.35 1.92 -21.66
CA TYR A 259 21.90 1.96 -21.74
C TYR A 259 21.39 1.07 -22.87
N VAL A 260 20.28 0.38 -22.60
CA VAL A 260 19.75 -0.69 -23.44
C VAL A 260 18.29 -0.37 -23.78
N PHE A 261 17.94 -0.47 -25.05
CA PHE A 261 16.57 -0.28 -25.52
C PHE A 261 15.78 -1.57 -25.32
N ILE A 262 14.95 -1.62 -24.29
CA ILE A 262 14.12 -2.80 -24.00
C ILE A 262 13.10 -2.99 -25.13
N ASN A 263 12.49 -1.88 -25.56
CA ASN A 263 11.58 -1.75 -26.69
C ASN A 263 11.53 -0.26 -27.14
N ASP A 264 10.58 0.07 -28.01
CA ASP A 264 10.43 1.44 -28.54
C ASP A 264 9.96 2.48 -27.50
N LEU A 265 9.61 2.03 -26.28
CA LEU A 265 8.97 2.83 -25.23
C LEU A 265 9.72 2.78 -23.89
N SER A 266 10.86 2.09 -23.80
CA SER A 266 11.56 1.91 -22.52
C SER A 266 13.06 1.69 -22.69
N ILE A 267 13.83 2.34 -21.82
CA ILE A 267 15.29 2.27 -21.78
C ILE A 267 15.73 1.96 -20.36
N ILE A 268 16.69 1.06 -20.21
CA ILE A 268 17.38 0.80 -18.94
C ILE A 268 18.79 1.37 -19.02
N ILE A 269 19.22 2.07 -17.97
CA ILE A 269 20.60 2.51 -17.75
C ILE A 269 21.17 1.70 -16.59
N THR A 270 22.29 1.02 -16.79
CA THR A 270 22.94 0.17 -15.77
C THR A 270 24.39 -0.11 -16.13
N ASN A 271 25.16 -0.70 -15.22
CA ASN A 271 26.47 -1.29 -15.50
C ASN A 271 26.45 -2.84 -15.42
N SER A 272 25.27 -3.45 -15.34
CA SER A 272 25.10 -4.90 -15.19
C SER A 272 24.22 -5.53 -16.28
N GLU A 273 24.78 -6.50 -17.00
CA GLU A 273 24.03 -7.33 -17.95
C GLU A 273 22.99 -8.21 -17.26
N LEU A 274 23.25 -8.62 -16.01
CA LEU A 274 22.34 -9.44 -15.21
C LEU A 274 21.09 -8.65 -14.81
N ALA A 275 21.27 -7.41 -14.34
CA ALA A 275 20.15 -6.51 -14.07
C ALA A 275 19.31 -6.27 -15.34
N THR A 276 19.97 -6.08 -16.49
CA THR A 276 19.29 -5.89 -17.77
C THR A 276 18.42 -7.09 -18.14
N LYS A 277 18.96 -8.30 -18.01
CA LYS A 277 18.23 -9.54 -18.28
C LYS A 277 16.98 -9.66 -17.41
N GLU A 278 17.12 -9.42 -16.11
CA GLU A 278 16.00 -9.52 -15.16
C GLU A 278 14.92 -8.47 -15.45
N VAL A 279 15.31 -7.22 -15.71
CA VAL A 279 14.36 -6.16 -16.03
C VAL A 279 13.59 -6.48 -17.31
N ILE A 280 14.26 -7.00 -18.36
CA ILE A 280 13.58 -7.43 -19.59
C ILE A 280 12.55 -8.52 -19.31
N LEU A 281 12.90 -9.53 -18.50
CA LEU A 281 12.00 -10.63 -18.13
C LEU A 281 10.74 -10.11 -17.41
N ARG A 282 10.91 -9.21 -16.43
CA ARG A 282 9.78 -8.62 -15.69
C ARG A 282 8.96 -7.65 -16.51
N PHE A 283 9.60 -6.94 -17.42
CA PHE A 283 8.89 -6.05 -18.34
C PHE A 283 7.97 -6.86 -19.26
N ALA A 284 8.45 -7.99 -19.80
CA ALA A 284 7.65 -8.90 -20.62
C ALA A 284 6.47 -9.50 -19.83
N SER A 285 6.68 -9.93 -18.58
CA SER A 285 5.59 -10.48 -17.76
C SER A 285 4.55 -9.45 -17.31
N SER A 286 4.95 -8.19 -17.13
CA SER A 286 4.05 -7.09 -16.76
C SER A 286 3.09 -6.71 -17.89
N GLN A 287 3.49 -6.89 -19.15
CA GLN A 287 2.66 -6.61 -20.33
C GLN A 287 1.54 -7.65 -20.54
N ILE A 288 1.74 -8.89 -20.08
CA ILE A 288 0.81 -10.01 -20.30
C ILE A 288 -0.41 -9.94 -19.36
N LYS A 289 -0.34 -9.19 -18.25
CA LYS A 289 -1.43 -9.05 -17.27
C LYS A 289 -2.54 -8.04 -17.66
N LYS A 290 -2.67 -7.70 -18.94
CA LYS A 290 -3.76 -6.82 -19.44
C LYS A 290 -4.91 -7.62 -20.01
#